data_AF-A0A9E3MJ82-F1
#
_entry.id   AF-A0A9E3MJ82-F1
#
_cell.length_a   1.000
_cell.length_b   1.000
_cell.length_c   1.000
_cell.angle_alpha   90.00
_cell.angle_beta   90.00
_cell.angle_gamma   90.00
#
_symmetry.space_group_name_H-M   'P 1'
#
loop_
_entity.id
_entity.type
_entity.pdbx_description
1 polymer ?
#
loop_
_entity_poly.entity_id
_entity_poly.type
_entity_poly.pdbx_seq_one_letter_code
_entity_poly.pdbx_strand_id
1 'polypeptide(L)'
;DAEEMHLLREGVNLGWPSTYWDPIKKARMVAPEYGGDNHKRDDNPLFDKPVIAFPAHWAPLQMVLSTGTQFPEKFRGGMFITFHGSWNRSPRTQAGYKVVYVPFDEKGMPRGTYETFADGFPGVEEFTNTRDARYRPAGLAVGPDGSLYVGDTERGRLWRIIYTGEKNSAPSMKKPAVEAPKNTAPIGANTPGGKIYLQICAACHMANGSGVSNMQPALTSNAVVGGDTDRLINVLLKGPAAVLPADREKFSNVMPPFAGYNDADLASVINYLRKNFAPGAPEVTPAQVAAQRAKL
;
A
#
# COMPACT_ATOMS: atom_id res chain seq x y z
N ASP A 1 -5.63 11.04 -5.96
CA ASP A 1 -4.78 10.41 -6.98
C ASP A 1 -5.48 9.17 -7.55
N ALA A 2 -4.86 8.52 -8.51
CA ALA A 2 -5.31 7.30 -9.16
C ALA A 2 -4.09 6.46 -9.56
N GLU A 3 -4.29 5.17 -9.75
CA GLU A 3 -3.37 4.39 -10.59
C GLU A 3 -3.75 4.64 -12.05
N GLU A 4 -2.77 4.70 -12.95
CA GLU A 4 -2.99 5.22 -14.30
C GLU A 4 -2.49 4.26 -15.37
N MET A 5 -3.35 3.94 -16.34
CA MET A 5 -2.96 3.29 -17.58
C MET A 5 -2.77 4.36 -18.65
N HIS A 6 -1.62 4.33 -19.33
CA HIS A 6 -1.30 5.27 -20.40
C HIS A 6 -0.99 4.54 -21.71
N LEU A 7 -1.26 5.23 -22.81
CA LEU A 7 -0.71 4.87 -24.11
C LEU A 7 0.67 5.52 -24.25
N LEU A 8 1.71 4.70 -24.28
CA LEU A 8 3.08 5.17 -24.45
C LEU A 8 3.35 5.51 -25.91
N ARG A 9 3.88 6.70 -26.14
CA ARG A 9 4.35 7.22 -27.42
C ARG A 9 5.64 7.98 -27.16
N GLU A 10 6.46 8.13 -28.20
CA GLU A 10 7.65 8.96 -28.11
C GLU A 10 7.28 10.40 -27.72
N GLY A 11 8.01 10.97 -26.76
CA GLY A 11 7.77 12.33 -26.26
C GLY A 11 6.58 12.48 -25.29
N VAL A 12 5.90 11.40 -24.90
CA VAL A 12 4.80 11.45 -23.94
C VAL A 12 5.26 12.07 -22.61
N ASN A 13 4.47 13.01 -22.07
CA ASN A 13 4.72 13.59 -20.76
C ASN A 13 3.51 13.30 -19.87
N LEU A 14 3.73 12.57 -18.78
CA LEU A 14 2.68 12.12 -17.87
C LEU A 14 2.54 13.04 -16.64
N GLY A 15 3.28 14.15 -16.59
CA GLY A 15 3.18 15.16 -15.53
C GLY A 15 3.86 14.79 -14.21
N TRP A 16 4.47 13.61 -14.09
CA TRP A 16 5.34 13.28 -12.96
C TRP A 16 6.67 14.05 -13.07
N PRO A 17 7.29 14.53 -11.97
CA PRO A 17 6.90 14.35 -10.56
C PRO A 17 5.97 15.42 -10.00
N SER A 18 5.65 16.47 -10.76
CA SER A 18 5.00 17.67 -10.23
C SER A 18 3.47 17.58 -10.15
N THR A 19 2.86 16.55 -10.73
CA THR A 19 1.40 16.39 -10.78
C THR A 19 0.96 14.94 -10.56
N TYR A 20 -0.32 14.77 -10.22
CA TYR A 20 -1.02 13.49 -10.17
C TYR A 20 -2.40 13.60 -10.83
N TRP A 21 -2.98 12.50 -11.31
CA TRP A 21 -4.35 12.51 -11.85
C TRP A 21 -5.42 12.39 -10.74
N ASP A 22 -6.42 13.27 -10.77
CA ASP A 22 -7.63 13.17 -9.97
C ASP A 22 -8.76 12.59 -10.85
N PRO A 23 -9.22 11.34 -10.60
CA PRO A 23 -10.21 10.69 -11.45
C PRO A 23 -11.63 11.27 -11.27
N ILE A 24 -11.88 12.00 -10.17
CA ILE A 24 -13.17 12.67 -9.92
C ILE A 24 -13.20 13.99 -10.68
N LYS A 25 -12.15 14.81 -10.53
CA LYS A 25 -12.02 16.09 -11.24
C LYS A 25 -11.65 15.93 -12.72
N LYS A 26 -11.18 14.73 -13.10
CA LYS A 26 -10.66 14.39 -14.44
C LYS A 26 -9.59 15.39 -14.90
N ALA A 27 -8.64 15.65 -14.01
CA ALA A 27 -7.62 16.68 -14.20
C ALA A 27 -6.28 16.28 -13.56
N ARG A 28 -5.19 16.84 -14.08
CA ARG A 28 -3.90 16.84 -13.38
C ARG A 28 -3.96 17.89 -12.27
N MET A 29 -3.57 17.47 -11.08
CA MET A 29 -3.48 18.32 -9.89
C MET A 29 -2.01 18.50 -9.55
N VAL A 30 -1.62 19.69 -9.08
CA VAL A 30 -0.26 19.92 -8.60
C VAL A 30 -0.04 19.07 -7.35
N ALA A 31 1.07 18.34 -7.33
CA ALA A 31 1.44 17.50 -6.20
C ALA A 31 1.75 18.38 -4.96
N PRO A 32 1.37 17.95 -3.74
CA PRO A 32 1.61 18.74 -2.52
C PRO A 32 3.07 19.15 -2.32
N GLU A 33 4.00 18.27 -2.68
CA GLU A 33 5.45 18.49 -2.61
C GLU A 33 5.93 19.64 -3.52
N TYR A 34 5.09 20.04 -4.50
CA TYR A 34 5.33 21.11 -5.46
C TYR A 34 4.37 22.29 -5.27
N GLY A 35 3.83 22.46 -4.06
CA GLY A 35 2.94 23.56 -3.70
C GLY A 35 1.48 23.37 -4.12
N GLY A 36 1.05 22.11 -4.25
CA GLY A 36 -0.35 21.74 -4.40
C GLY A 36 -1.12 21.80 -3.09
N ASP A 37 -2.42 22.07 -3.17
CA ASP A 37 -3.35 22.22 -2.03
C ASP A 37 -4.62 21.35 -2.18
N ASN A 38 -4.52 20.29 -2.99
CA ASN A 38 -5.63 19.43 -3.45
C ASN A 38 -6.69 20.10 -4.36
N HIS A 39 -6.58 21.41 -4.61
CA HIS A 39 -7.50 22.18 -5.46
C HIS A 39 -6.79 22.75 -6.70
N LYS A 40 -5.50 23.06 -6.58
CA LYS A 40 -4.66 23.61 -7.64
C LYS A 40 -4.45 22.60 -8.76
N ARG A 41 -5.04 22.92 -9.91
CA ARG A 41 -4.87 22.17 -11.16
C ARG A 41 -3.59 22.58 -11.87
N ASP A 42 -3.07 21.65 -12.66
CA ASP A 42 -2.07 21.94 -13.69
C ASP A 42 -2.67 21.56 -15.04
N ASP A 43 -3.09 22.56 -15.81
CA ASP A 43 -3.73 22.35 -17.10
C ASP A 43 -2.71 22.46 -18.26
N ASN A 44 -1.42 22.19 -18.01
CA ASN A 44 -0.40 22.14 -19.05
C ASN A 44 -0.81 21.16 -20.17
N PRO A 45 -1.00 21.63 -21.41
CA PRO A 45 -1.50 20.82 -22.51
C PRO A 45 -0.52 19.72 -22.95
N LEU A 46 0.74 19.77 -22.49
CA LEU A 46 1.73 18.73 -22.73
C LEU A 46 1.49 17.48 -21.88
N PHE A 47 0.69 17.56 -20.80
CA PHE A 47 0.43 16.42 -19.94
C PHE A 47 -0.66 15.52 -20.51
N ASP A 48 -0.26 14.33 -20.93
CA ASP A 48 -1.17 13.30 -21.40
C ASP A 48 -2.07 12.77 -20.27
N LYS A 49 -3.32 12.49 -20.66
CA LYS A 49 -4.34 11.93 -19.78
C LYS A 49 -4.23 10.41 -19.76
N PRO A 50 -4.57 9.76 -18.64
CA PRO A 50 -4.68 8.31 -18.62
C PRO A 50 -5.80 7.84 -19.56
N VAL A 51 -5.56 6.72 -20.24
CA VAL A 51 -6.59 6.02 -21.02
C VAL A 51 -7.57 5.29 -20.10
N ILE A 52 -7.10 4.85 -18.92
CA ILE A 52 -7.92 4.37 -17.80
C ILE A 52 -7.29 4.85 -16.50
N ALA A 53 -8.14 5.28 -15.56
CA ALA A 53 -7.76 5.50 -14.17
C ALA A 53 -8.37 4.41 -13.28
N PHE A 54 -7.58 3.87 -12.36
CA PHE A 54 -8.02 2.94 -11.33
C PHE A 54 -7.95 3.60 -9.95
N PRO A 55 -8.66 3.06 -8.93
CA PRO A 55 -8.57 3.56 -7.58
C PRO A 55 -7.12 3.60 -7.08
N ALA A 56 -6.80 4.66 -6.35
CA ALA A 56 -5.47 4.90 -5.83
C ALA A 56 -4.96 3.76 -4.95
N HIS A 57 -3.64 3.54 -5.01
CA HIS A 57 -2.88 2.62 -4.19
C HIS A 57 -3.19 1.14 -4.44
N TRP A 58 -3.86 0.77 -5.54
CA TRP A 58 -4.06 -0.65 -5.87
C TRP A 58 -2.77 -1.34 -6.33
N ALA A 59 -1.72 -0.58 -6.64
CA ALA A 59 -0.39 -1.09 -6.98
C ALA A 59 -0.42 -2.08 -8.16
N PRO A 60 -0.75 -1.63 -9.39
CA PRO A 60 -0.64 -2.46 -10.58
C PRO A 60 0.82 -2.87 -10.77
N LEU A 61 1.10 -4.17 -10.94
CA LEU A 61 2.46 -4.67 -11.11
C LEU A 61 2.73 -5.28 -12.48
N GLN A 62 1.72 -5.91 -13.09
CA GLN A 62 1.90 -6.49 -14.42
C GLN A 62 0.62 -6.39 -15.23
N MET A 63 0.80 -6.26 -16.54
CA MET A 63 -0.24 -6.38 -17.54
C MET A 63 0.16 -7.43 -18.57
N VAL A 64 -0.81 -8.20 -19.05
CA VAL A 64 -0.59 -9.17 -20.14
C VAL A 64 -1.77 -9.17 -21.09
N LEU A 65 -1.48 -9.22 -22.39
CA LEU A 65 -2.49 -9.30 -23.43
C LEU A 65 -3.18 -10.67 -23.38
N SER A 66 -4.50 -10.68 -23.43
CA SER A 66 -5.29 -11.91 -23.54
C SER A 66 -5.30 -12.40 -24.98
N THR A 67 -4.34 -13.28 -25.31
CA THR A 67 -4.14 -13.85 -26.66
C THR A 67 -4.78 -15.22 -26.84
N GLY A 68 -5.21 -15.88 -25.75
CA GLY A 68 -5.79 -17.21 -25.77
C GLY A 68 -7.30 -17.24 -25.99
N THR A 69 -7.82 -18.42 -26.33
CA THR A 69 -9.27 -18.66 -26.52
C THR A 69 -9.93 -19.42 -25.37
N GLN A 70 -9.17 -19.76 -24.32
CA GLN A 70 -9.64 -20.58 -23.21
C GLN A 70 -10.79 -19.92 -22.44
N PHE A 71 -10.69 -18.61 -22.19
CA PHE A 71 -11.74 -17.87 -21.50
C PHE A 71 -12.90 -17.49 -22.46
N PRO A 72 -14.09 -17.21 -21.91
CA PRO A 72 -15.22 -16.67 -22.68
C PRO A 72 -14.82 -15.47 -23.54
N GLU A 73 -15.51 -15.28 -24.66
CA GLU A 73 -15.18 -14.28 -25.68
C GLU A 73 -14.99 -12.86 -25.10
N LYS A 74 -15.76 -12.48 -24.08
CA LYS A 74 -15.62 -11.18 -23.43
C LYS A 74 -14.22 -10.90 -22.85
N PHE A 75 -13.45 -11.95 -22.53
CA PHE A 75 -12.10 -11.87 -21.97
C PHE A 75 -10.99 -12.02 -23.03
N ARG A 76 -11.31 -11.94 -24.33
CA ARG A 76 -10.34 -12.08 -25.43
C ARG A 76 -9.99 -10.72 -26.02
N GLY A 77 -8.72 -10.55 -26.41
CA GLY A 77 -8.23 -9.35 -27.10
C GLY A 77 -7.99 -8.11 -26.24
N GLY A 78 -8.36 -8.15 -24.95
CA GLY A 78 -8.05 -7.11 -23.96
C GLY A 78 -6.84 -7.46 -23.09
N MET A 79 -6.72 -6.79 -21.95
CA MET A 79 -5.58 -6.88 -21.05
C MET A 79 -5.98 -7.42 -19.68
N PHE A 80 -5.27 -8.42 -19.17
CA PHE A 80 -5.30 -8.73 -17.74
C PHE A 80 -4.29 -7.87 -17.00
N ILE A 81 -4.68 -7.36 -15.83
CA ILE A 81 -3.80 -6.55 -14.98
C ILE A 81 -3.85 -7.08 -13.56
N THR A 82 -2.69 -7.33 -12.97
CA THR A 82 -2.54 -7.68 -11.54
C THR A 82 -2.37 -6.44 -10.72
N PHE A 83 -3.17 -6.35 -9.66
CA PHE A 83 -3.05 -5.36 -8.62
C PHE A 83 -2.61 -6.03 -7.33
N HIS A 84 -1.44 -5.63 -6.85
CA HIS A 84 -0.78 -6.22 -5.68
C HIS A 84 -1.47 -5.87 -4.36
N GLY A 85 -2.25 -4.81 -4.39
CA GLY A 85 -3.00 -4.32 -3.25
C GLY A 85 -2.27 -3.24 -2.47
N SER A 86 -3.04 -2.42 -1.79
CA SER A 86 -2.53 -1.25 -1.08
C SER A 86 -1.70 -1.62 0.15
N TRP A 87 -0.82 -0.70 0.51
CA TRP A 87 -0.22 -0.65 1.84
C TRP A 87 -0.47 0.72 2.49
N ASN A 88 -0.32 1.79 1.70
CA ASN A 88 -0.48 3.17 2.15
C ASN A 88 -1.95 3.65 2.15
N ARG A 89 -2.84 2.86 2.77
CA ARG A 89 -4.24 3.27 3.01
C ARG A 89 -4.61 3.32 4.49
N SER A 90 -3.71 2.88 5.37
CA SER A 90 -3.88 2.93 6.82
C SER A 90 -4.27 4.35 7.29
N PRO A 91 -5.26 4.51 8.18
CA PRO A 91 -6.03 3.48 8.89
C PRO A 91 -7.25 2.93 8.11
N ARG A 92 -7.46 3.32 6.85
CA ARG A 92 -8.55 2.78 6.02
C ARG A 92 -8.27 1.32 5.63
N THR A 93 -9.35 0.58 5.35
CA THR A 93 -9.28 -0.79 4.83
C THR A 93 -8.43 -0.85 3.58
N GLN A 94 -7.56 -1.85 3.46
CA GLN A 94 -6.71 -2.09 2.29
C GLN A 94 -7.57 -2.59 1.11
N ALA A 95 -7.14 -2.34 -0.14
CA ALA A 95 -7.86 -2.77 -1.34
C ALA A 95 -6.91 -3.06 -2.51
N GLY A 96 -7.44 -3.61 -3.60
CA GLY A 96 -6.70 -3.80 -4.84
C GLY A 96 -6.14 -5.21 -5.06
N TYR A 97 -6.18 -6.11 -4.09
CA TYR A 97 -5.62 -7.48 -4.18
C TYR A 97 -6.39 -8.39 -5.16
N LYS A 98 -6.25 -8.15 -6.48
CA LYS A 98 -7.05 -8.79 -7.53
C LYS A 98 -6.40 -8.75 -8.90
N VAL A 99 -6.95 -9.55 -9.80
CA VAL A 99 -6.74 -9.44 -11.25
C VAL A 99 -7.97 -8.79 -11.86
N VAL A 100 -7.77 -7.79 -12.70
CA VAL A 100 -8.85 -7.22 -13.53
C VAL A 100 -8.64 -7.56 -14.99
N TYR A 101 -9.69 -7.40 -15.77
CA TYR A 101 -9.65 -7.41 -17.22
C TYR A 101 -10.11 -6.06 -17.78
N VAL A 102 -9.35 -5.54 -18.74
CA VAL A 102 -9.66 -4.34 -19.52
C VAL A 102 -9.97 -4.77 -20.95
N PRO A 103 -11.22 -4.64 -21.44
CA PRO A 103 -11.54 -4.93 -22.83
C PRO A 103 -10.95 -3.87 -23.75
N PHE A 104 -10.47 -4.28 -24.93
CA PHE A 104 -9.95 -3.37 -25.95
C PHE A 104 -10.88 -3.35 -27.16
N ASP A 105 -10.83 -2.27 -27.94
CA ASP A 105 -11.47 -2.16 -29.25
C ASP A 105 -10.55 -2.65 -30.38
N GLU A 106 -11.06 -2.64 -31.61
CA GLU A 106 -10.34 -3.08 -32.81
C GLU A 106 -9.11 -2.20 -33.13
N LYS A 107 -9.03 -0.99 -32.56
CA LYS A 107 -7.88 -0.08 -32.70
C LYS A 107 -6.81 -0.33 -31.63
N GLY A 108 -7.01 -1.34 -30.77
CA GLY A 108 -6.12 -1.64 -29.66
C GLY A 108 -6.21 -0.65 -28.49
N MET A 109 -7.33 0.09 -28.39
CA MET A 109 -7.56 1.04 -27.30
C MET A 109 -8.50 0.45 -26.25
N PRO A 110 -8.31 0.77 -24.95
CA PRO A 110 -9.25 0.34 -23.92
C PRO A 110 -10.68 0.82 -24.20
N ARG A 111 -11.64 -0.10 -24.16
CA ARG A 111 -13.05 0.14 -24.44
C ARG A 111 -13.86 0.21 -23.16
N GLY A 112 -14.15 1.42 -22.67
CA GLY A 112 -14.96 1.62 -21.46
C GLY A 112 -14.15 1.41 -20.19
N THR A 113 -14.66 0.59 -19.27
CA THR A 113 -14.03 0.33 -17.95
C THR A 113 -13.48 -1.10 -17.85
N TYR A 114 -12.91 -1.43 -16.71
CA TYR A 114 -12.41 -2.75 -16.36
C TYR A 114 -13.42 -3.56 -15.52
N GLU A 115 -13.30 -4.88 -15.53
CA GLU A 115 -14.04 -5.78 -14.65
C GLU A 115 -13.10 -6.61 -13.76
N THR A 116 -13.54 -6.99 -12.55
CA THR A 116 -12.76 -7.93 -11.72
C THR A 116 -12.81 -9.31 -12.36
N PHE A 117 -11.65 -9.88 -12.66
CA PHE A 117 -11.51 -11.23 -13.22
C PHE A 117 -11.30 -12.28 -12.14
N ALA A 118 -10.42 -12.01 -11.17
CA ALA A 118 -10.16 -12.88 -10.03
C ALA A 118 -9.86 -12.05 -8.78
N ASP A 119 -10.43 -12.42 -7.64
CA ASP A 119 -10.18 -11.79 -6.34
C ASP A 119 -10.14 -12.84 -5.21
N GLY A 120 -10.22 -12.40 -3.95
CA GLY A 120 -10.16 -13.29 -2.78
C GLY A 120 -8.75 -13.70 -2.36
N PHE A 121 -7.70 -13.21 -3.04
CA PHE A 121 -6.30 -13.49 -2.72
C PHE A 121 -5.93 -13.23 -1.24
N PRO A 122 -6.41 -12.15 -0.57
CA PRO A 122 -6.08 -11.94 0.84
C PRO A 122 -6.59 -13.05 1.78
N GLY A 123 -7.63 -13.78 1.39
CA GLY A 123 -8.31 -14.75 2.27
C GLY A 123 -9.11 -14.12 3.42
N VAL A 124 -9.19 -12.79 3.45
CA VAL A 124 -9.95 -11.95 4.38
C VAL A 124 -10.62 -10.83 3.58
N GLU A 125 -11.82 -10.42 3.98
CA GLU A 125 -12.57 -9.42 3.21
C GLU A 125 -12.10 -7.99 3.47
N GLU A 126 -11.91 -7.66 4.74
CA GLU A 126 -11.54 -6.33 5.20
C GLU A 126 -10.42 -6.44 6.22
N PHE A 127 -9.38 -5.65 6.01
CA PHE A 127 -8.21 -5.60 6.87
C PHE A 127 -7.51 -4.26 6.67
N THR A 128 -6.83 -3.79 7.71
CA THR A 128 -6.11 -2.51 7.70
C THR A 128 -4.60 -2.68 7.62
N ASN A 129 -4.08 -3.84 8.03
CA ASN A 129 -2.65 -4.13 8.03
C ASN A 129 -2.29 -5.00 6.84
N THR A 130 -1.34 -4.56 6.02
CA THR A 130 -0.94 -5.27 4.81
C THR A 130 -0.58 -6.75 5.05
N ARG A 131 0.04 -7.05 6.19
CA ARG A 131 0.44 -8.42 6.57
C ARG A 131 -0.72 -9.38 6.87
N ASP A 132 -1.94 -8.87 6.99
CA ASP A 132 -3.13 -9.71 7.17
C ASP A 132 -3.54 -10.39 5.84
N ALA A 133 -3.07 -9.89 4.69
CA ALA A 133 -3.28 -10.52 3.40
C ALA A 133 -2.47 -11.81 3.27
N ARG A 134 -3.14 -12.95 3.08
CA ARG A 134 -2.47 -14.25 2.91
C ARG A 134 -1.65 -14.35 1.63
N TYR A 135 -2.11 -13.68 0.57
CA TYR A 135 -1.47 -13.64 -0.74
C TYR A 135 -1.60 -12.26 -1.37
N ARG A 136 -0.57 -11.85 -2.14
CA ARG A 136 -0.55 -10.59 -2.88
C ARG A 136 -0.20 -10.84 -4.34
N PRO A 137 -1.16 -10.75 -5.28
CA PRO A 137 -0.92 -11.14 -6.66
C PRO A 137 -0.03 -10.11 -7.37
N ALA A 138 0.99 -10.58 -8.08
CA ALA A 138 1.99 -9.74 -8.74
C ALA A 138 2.20 -10.14 -10.19
N GLY A 139 2.73 -11.35 -10.42
CA GLY A 139 3.08 -11.82 -11.76
C GLY A 139 1.87 -12.32 -12.56
N LEU A 140 1.90 -12.12 -13.86
CA LEU A 140 0.95 -12.65 -14.84
C LEU A 140 1.65 -13.34 -16.01
N ALA A 141 1.08 -14.43 -16.50
CA ALA A 141 1.44 -15.02 -17.79
C ALA A 141 0.23 -15.72 -18.42
N VAL A 142 0.12 -15.65 -19.74
CA VAL A 142 -0.84 -16.46 -20.50
C VAL A 142 -0.11 -17.69 -21.03
N GLY A 143 -0.59 -18.88 -20.68
CA GLY A 143 -0.04 -20.14 -21.15
C GLY A 143 -0.36 -20.38 -22.64
N PRO A 144 0.35 -21.32 -23.30
CA PRO A 144 0.08 -21.68 -24.70
C PRO A 144 -1.35 -22.22 -24.93
N ASP A 145 -1.97 -22.77 -23.90
CA ASP A 145 -3.36 -23.23 -23.89
C ASP A 145 -4.38 -22.11 -23.63
N GLY A 146 -3.92 -20.87 -23.43
CA GLY A 146 -4.72 -19.71 -23.06
C GLY A 146 -5.05 -19.59 -21.58
N SER A 147 -4.50 -20.44 -20.70
CA SER A 147 -4.73 -20.33 -19.25
C SER A 147 -4.01 -19.12 -18.66
N LEU A 148 -4.57 -18.51 -17.61
CA LEU A 148 -3.92 -17.39 -16.93
C LEU A 148 -3.17 -17.89 -15.69
N TYR A 149 -1.89 -17.60 -15.63
CA TYR A 149 -1.07 -17.83 -14.45
C TYR A 149 -0.95 -16.54 -13.64
N VAL A 150 -1.12 -16.66 -12.33
CA VAL A 150 -0.96 -15.55 -11.37
C VAL A 150 0.07 -15.96 -10.33
N GLY A 151 1.07 -15.12 -10.08
CA GLY A 151 2.06 -15.34 -9.02
C GLY A 151 1.83 -14.44 -7.81
N ASP A 152 2.20 -14.93 -6.63
CA ASP A 152 2.11 -14.21 -5.35
C ASP A 152 3.47 -13.95 -4.71
N THR A 153 3.63 -12.81 -4.04
CA THR A 153 4.88 -12.44 -3.37
C THR A 153 4.97 -12.85 -1.90
N GLU A 154 3.86 -13.14 -1.23
CA GLU A 154 3.87 -13.42 0.21
C GLU A 154 4.21 -14.89 0.51
N ARG A 155 3.76 -15.83 -0.32
CA ARG A 155 3.98 -17.27 -0.13
C ARG A 155 4.56 -17.97 -1.35
N GLY A 156 4.86 -17.23 -2.42
CA GLY A 156 5.36 -17.78 -3.68
C GLY A 156 4.35 -18.69 -4.39
N ARG A 157 3.05 -18.53 -4.12
CA ARG A 157 2.03 -19.37 -4.75
C ARG A 157 1.85 -18.99 -6.22
N LEU A 158 1.72 -20.01 -7.08
CA LEU A 158 1.28 -19.88 -8.46
C LEU A 158 -0.13 -20.44 -8.60
N TRP A 159 -1.07 -19.64 -9.10
CA TRP A 159 -2.38 -20.11 -9.56
C TRP A 159 -2.35 -20.30 -11.07
N ARG A 160 -2.92 -21.40 -11.54
CA ARG A 160 -3.32 -21.57 -12.94
C ARG A 160 -4.84 -21.49 -12.99
N ILE A 161 -5.36 -20.44 -13.61
CA ILE A 161 -6.78 -20.20 -13.79
C ILE A 161 -7.18 -20.76 -15.14
N ILE A 162 -8.13 -21.70 -15.13
CA ILE A 162 -8.69 -22.31 -16.32
C ILE A 162 -10.20 -22.13 -16.40
N TYR A 163 -10.72 -22.03 -17.61
CA TYR A 163 -12.17 -22.05 -17.83
C TYR A 163 -12.60 -23.45 -18.26
N THR A 164 -13.43 -24.09 -17.46
CA THR A 164 -13.92 -25.46 -17.73
C THR A 164 -15.25 -25.47 -18.50
N GLY A 165 -15.91 -24.33 -18.66
CA GLY A 165 -17.26 -24.26 -19.26
C GLY A 165 -18.37 -24.84 -18.37
N GLU A 166 -18.01 -25.55 -17.31
CA GLU A 166 -18.96 -26.06 -16.33
C GLU A 166 -19.63 -24.88 -15.63
N LYS A 167 -20.96 -24.81 -15.70
CA LYS A 167 -21.75 -24.12 -14.69
C LYS A 167 -21.66 -24.95 -13.41
N ASN A 168 -20.46 -25.04 -12.85
CA ASN A 168 -20.38 -25.34 -11.44
C ASN A 168 -21.17 -24.20 -10.80
N SER A 169 -22.29 -24.55 -10.18
CA SER A 169 -22.69 -23.94 -8.94
C SER A 169 -21.48 -24.10 -8.02
N ALA A 170 -20.42 -23.33 -8.28
CA ALA A 170 -19.36 -23.12 -7.32
C ALA A 170 -20.17 -22.88 -6.06
N PRO A 171 -19.97 -23.68 -4.99
CA PRO A 171 -20.58 -23.31 -3.73
C PRO A 171 -20.24 -21.84 -3.65
N SER A 172 -21.26 -20.98 -3.60
CA SER A 172 -21.03 -19.58 -3.29
C SER A 172 -20.05 -19.72 -2.16
N MET A 173 -18.78 -19.38 -2.40
CA MET A 173 -17.88 -19.22 -1.30
C MET A 173 -18.57 -18.04 -0.68
N LYS A 174 -19.53 -18.33 0.22
CA LYS A 174 -20.18 -17.38 1.09
C LYS A 174 -18.94 -16.70 1.57
N LYS A 175 -18.72 -15.50 1.05
CA LYS A 175 -17.58 -14.65 1.33
C LYS A 175 -17.46 -14.81 2.84
N PRO A 176 -16.47 -15.59 3.33
CA PRO A 176 -16.66 -16.19 4.63
C PRO A 176 -16.88 -15.01 5.53
N ALA A 177 -17.94 -15.05 6.32
CA ALA A 177 -18.09 -14.12 7.43
C ALA A 177 -16.98 -14.48 8.43
N VAL A 178 -15.73 -14.28 8.01
CA VAL A 178 -14.64 -13.93 8.87
C VAL A 178 -15.17 -12.62 9.43
N GLU A 179 -15.63 -12.67 10.68
CA GLU A 179 -15.77 -11.46 11.49
C GLU A 179 -14.57 -10.59 11.11
N ALA A 180 -14.84 -9.42 10.49
CA ALA A 180 -13.79 -8.45 10.22
C ALA A 180 -12.94 -8.42 11.48
N PRO A 181 -11.61 -8.64 11.41
CA PRO A 181 -10.78 -8.58 12.60
C PRO A 181 -11.17 -7.27 13.25
N LYS A 182 -11.80 -7.37 14.43
CA LYS A 182 -12.37 -6.21 15.10
C LYS A 182 -11.21 -5.24 15.13
N ASN A 183 -11.33 -4.14 14.38
CA ASN A 183 -10.39 -3.04 14.38
C ASN A 183 -10.48 -2.48 15.80
N THR A 184 -9.94 -3.20 16.78
CA THR A 184 -9.74 -2.71 18.11
C THR A 184 -8.66 -1.68 17.90
N ALA A 185 -9.09 -0.42 17.88
CA ALA A 185 -8.19 0.71 17.90
C ALA A 185 -7.11 0.39 18.94
N PRO A 186 -5.81 0.45 18.59
CA PRO A 186 -4.79 -0.02 19.50
C PRO A 186 -4.90 0.74 20.83
N ILE A 187 -4.56 0.08 21.93
CA ILE A 187 -4.83 0.57 23.29
C ILE A 187 -4.34 2.02 23.42
N GLY A 188 -5.26 2.91 23.78
CA GLY A 188 -4.93 4.32 23.97
C GLY A 188 -4.84 5.13 22.67
N ALA A 189 -5.50 4.72 21.59
CA ALA A 189 -5.61 5.48 20.33
C ALA A 189 -6.05 6.94 20.52
N ASN A 190 -6.84 7.23 21.56
CA ASN A 190 -7.32 8.59 21.87
C ASN A 190 -6.36 9.43 22.71
N THR A 191 -5.26 8.86 23.21
CA THR A 191 -4.22 9.61 23.94
C THR A 191 -3.44 10.51 22.96
N PRO A 192 -2.73 11.56 23.44
CA PRO A 192 -1.89 12.39 22.56
C PRO A 192 -0.94 11.56 21.69
N GLY A 193 -0.22 10.61 22.30
CA GLY A 193 0.69 9.71 21.58
C GLY A 193 -0.02 8.78 20.60
N GLY A 194 -1.21 8.28 20.96
CA GLY A 194 -2.01 7.43 20.07
C GLY A 194 -2.50 8.17 18.83
N LYS A 195 -2.91 9.44 18.98
CA LYS A 195 -3.31 10.29 17.84
C LYS A 195 -2.13 10.55 16.90
N ILE A 196 -0.97 10.91 17.46
CA ILE A 196 0.27 11.10 16.69
C ILE A 196 0.61 9.81 15.92
N TYR A 197 0.58 8.67 16.61
CA TYR A 197 0.88 7.39 15.98
C TYR A 197 -0.04 7.10 14.79
N LEU A 198 -1.36 7.20 14.99
CA LEU A 198 -2.33 6.88 13.95
C LEU A 198 -2.30 7.84 12.77
N GLN A 199 -1.95 9.10 12.99
CA GLN A 199 -1.89 10.12 11.95
C GLN A 199 -0.59 10.07 11.13
N ILE A 200 0.53 9.70 11.75
CA ILE A 200 1.86 9.89 11.17
C ILE A 200 2.59 8.56 11.01
N CYS A 201 2.64 7.76 12.08
CA CYS A 201 3.47 6.55 12.12
C CYS A 201 2.77 5.35 11.46
N ALA A 202 1.46 5.21 11.64
CA ALA A 202 0.66 4.07 11.21
C ALA A 202 0.51 3.97 9.68
N ALA A 203 0.78 5.06 8.94
CA ALA A 203 0.84 5.02 7.48
C ALA A 203 1.94 4.07 6.98
N CYS A 204 3.07 4.01 7.72
CA CYS A 204 4.22 3.18 7.38
C CYS A 204 4.30 1.91 8.23
N HIS A 205 4.06 2.03 9.54
CA HIS A 205 4.20 0.91 10.48
C HIS A 205 2.92 0.10 10.68
N MET A 206 1.84 0.44 9.98
CA MET A 206 0.49 -0.11 10.15
C MET A 206 -0.13 0.22 11.50
N ALA A 207 -1.45 0.12 11.62
CA ALA A 207 -2.15 0.44 12.87
C ALA A 207 -1.73 -0.50 14.01
N ASN A 208 -1.49 -1.77 13.71
CA ASN A 208 -1.03 -2.78 14.69
C ASN A 208 0.50 -2.84 14.87
N GLY A 209 1.26 -1.94 14.24
CA GLY A 209 2.72 -1.95 14.33
C GLY A 209 3.40 -3.09 13.55
N SER A 210 2.69 -3.84 12.71
CA SER A 210 3.25 -4.97 11.97
C SER A 210 4.20 -4.56 10.85
N GLY A 211 4.18 -3.30 10.40
CA GLY A 211 4.95 -2.86 9.23
C GLY A 211 4.50 -3.54 7.93
N VAL A 212 5.35 -3.49 6.91
CA VAL A 212 5.11 -4.08 5.59
C VAL A 212 6.37 -4.81 5.17
N SER A 213 6.24 -6.09 4.82
CA SER A 213 7.37 -6.94 4.44
C SER A 213 8.25 -6.26 3.37
N ASN A 214 9.57 -6.23 3.60
CA ASN A 214 10.60 -5.59 2.76
C ASN A 214 10.51 -4.05 2.57
N MET A 215 9.41 -3.40 3.01
CA MET A 215 9.22 -1.96 2.82
C MET A 215 9.34 -1.15 4.11
N GLN A 216 8.87 -1.67 5.24
CA GLN A 216 8.95 -1.02 6.56
C GLN A 216 9.06 -2.05 7.70
N PRO A 217 9.87 -1.76 8.74
CA PRO A 217 10.02 -2.67 9.87
C PRO A 217 8.75 -2.77 10.71
N ALA A 218 8.58 -3.94 11.33
CA ALA A 218 7.63 -4.12 12.42
C ALA A 218 8.13 -3.40 13.69
N LEU A 219 7.20 -2.81 14.44
CA LEU A 219 7.41 -2.24 15.76
C LEU A 219 7.15 -3.25 16.88
N THR A 220 6.35 -4.29 16.61
CA THR A 220 6.05 -5.38 17.55
C THR A 220 7.29 -6.19 17.89
N SER A 221 7.56 -6.37 19.18
CA SER A 221 8.71 -7.17 19.67
C SER A 221 10.06 -6.68 19.12
N ASN A 222 10.18 -5.38 18.87
CA ASN A 222 11.37 -4.77 18.28
C ASN A 222 12.34 -4.26 19.35
N ALA A 223 13.62 -4.65 19.24
CA ALA A 223 14.70 -4.25 20.16
C ALA A 223 14.94 -2.74 20.24
N VAL A 224 14.55 -1.97 19.21
CA VAL A 224 14.60 -0.49 19.24
C VAL A 224 13.49 0.07 20.11
N VAL A 225 12.26 -0.45 20.02
CA VAL A 225 11.10 0.06 20.77
C VAL A 225 11.18 -0.35 22.25
N GLY A 226 11.50 -1.62 22.49
CA GLY A 226 11.58 -2.18 23.85
C GLY A 226 12.93 -2.00 24.55
N GLY A 227 13.97 -1.61 23.82
CA GLY A 227 15.32 -1.50 24.34
C GLY A 227 15.66 -0.13 24.91
N ASP A 228 16.90 0.28 24.69
CA ASP A 228 17.47 1.51 25.24
C ASP A 228 16.66 2.77 24.89
N THR A 229 16.34 3.55 25.92
CA THR A 229 15.52 4.77 25.81
C THR A 229 16.20 5.84 24.98
N ASP A 230 17.50 6.05 25.17
CA ASP A 230 18.24 7.08 24.46
C ASP A 230 18.36 6.75 22.96
N ARG A 231 18.58 5.47 22.64
CA ARG A 231 18.57 4.97 21.26
C ARG A 231 17.22 5.20 20.58
N LEU A 232 16.11 4.86 21.24
CA LEU A 232 14.77 5.07 20.68
C LEU A 232 14.46 6.55 20.42
N ILE A 233 14.78 7.42 21.38
CA ILE A 233 14.62 8.88 21.23
C ILE A 233 15.46 9.36 20.04
N ASN A 234 16.73 8.95 19.96
CA ASN A 234 17.61 9.36 18.88
C ASN A 234 17.15 8.84 17.51
N VAL A 235 16.55 7.65 17.42
CA VAL A 235 15.94 7.15 16.16
C VAL A 235 14.84 8.08 15.68
N LEU A 236 13.99 8.60 16.57
CA LEU A 236 12.97 9.56 16.19
C LEU A 236 13.57 10.92 15.82
N LEU A 237 14.60 11.40 16.53
CA LEU A 237 15.20 12.71 16.28
C LEU A 237 16.07 12.75 15.02
N LYS A 238 16.88 11.72 14.76
CA LYS A 238 17.88 11.68 13.68
C LYS A 238 17.52 10.77 12.52
N GLY A 239 16.51 9.92 12.69
CA GLY A 239 16.20 8.82 11.78
C GLY A 239 17.08 7.59 12.02
N PRO A 240 16.60 6.38 11.66
CA PRO A 240 17.30 5.13 11.95
C PRO A 240 18.65 5.00 11.24
N ALA A 241 18.82 5.61 10.05
CA ALA A 241 20.08 5.61 9.31
C ALA A 241 21.26 6.18 10.08
N ALA A 242 21.03 7.23 10.87
CA ALA A 242 22.07 7.89 11.64
C ALA A 242 22.37 7.20 12.99
N VAL A 243 21.51 6.30 13.46
CA VAL A 243 21.55 5.79 14.85
C VAL A 243 21.74 4.28 14.93
N LEU A 244 21.14 3.53 14.02
CA LEU A 244 21.18 2.07 14.05
C LEU A 244 22.38 1.54 13.26
N PRO A 245 22.92 0.36 13.61
CA PRO A 245 24.04 -0.28 12.89
C PRO A 245 23.83 -0.37 11.38
N ALA A 246 24.93 -0.37 10.61
CA ALA A 246 24.90 -0.39 9.15
C ALA A 246 24.49 -1.74 8.56
N ASP A 247 24.68 -2.82 9.32
CA ASP A 247 24.37 -4.22 8.99
C ASP A 247 22.93 -4.63 9.35
N ARG A 248 22.13 -3.70 9.90
CA ARG A 248 20.71 -3.95 10.17
C ARG A 248 19.94 -4.31 8.90
N GLU A 249 18.80 -4.97 9.09
CA GLU A 249 17.84 -5.22 8.01
C GLU A 249 17.47 -3.90 7.30
N LYS A 250 17.54 -3.94 5.96
CA LYS A 250 17.26 -2.78 5.11
C LYS A 250 15.84 -2.87 4.57
N PHE A 251 15.20 -1.72 4.52
CA PHE A 251 13.84 -1.55 4.03
C PHE A 251 13.84 -0.53 2.90
N SER A 252 12.95 -0.72 1.92
CA SER A 252 12.90 0.16 0.75
C SER A 252 12.49 1.60 1.08
N ASN A 253 11.66 1.80 2.12
CA ASN A 253 11.25 3.13 2.52
C ASN A 253 12.17 3.72 3.59
N VAL A 254 12.47 5.00 3.43
CA VAL A 254 13.26 5.78 4.39
C VAL A 254 12.32 6.36 5.45
N MET A 255 12.66 6.17 6.73
CA MET A 255 11.99 6.86 7.83
C MET A 255 12.64 8.24 8.04
N PRO A 256 11.94 9.35 7.80
CA PRO A 256 12.48 10.68 8.02
C PRO A 256 12.67 10.95 9.52
N PRO A 257 13.55 11.91 9.90
CA PRO A 257 13.63 12.39 11.26
C PRO A 257 12.37 13.19 11.64
N PHE A 258 11.98 13.10 12.91
CA PHE A 258 10.85 13.80 13.52
C PHE A 258 11.32 14.90 14.48
N ALA A 259 12.50 15.48 14.25
CA ALA A 259 13.08 16.54 15.06
C ALA A 259 12.18 17.79 15.21
N GLY A 260 11.24 18.01 14.28
CA GLY A 260 10.28 19.12 14.33
C GLY A 260 9.18 18.98 15.38
N TYR A 261 8.98 17.80 15.97
CA TYR A 261 8.01 17.60 17.06
C TYR A 261 8.60 18.05 18.39
N ASN A 262 7.75 18.61 19.25
CA ASN A 262 8.17 18.99 20.61
C ASN A 262 8.40 17.75 21.50
N ASP A 263 9.07 17.97 22.63
CA ASP A 263 9.52 16.88 23.51
C ASP A 263 8.36 16.13 24.18
N ALA A 264 7.25 16.81 24.46
CA ALA A 264 6.06 16.19 25.04
C ALA A 264 5.37 15.26 24.05
N ASP A 265 5.25 15.69 22.79
CA ASP A 265 4.68 14.88 21.71
C ASP A 265 5.53 13.65 21.44
N LEU A 266 6.86 13.81 21.35
CA LEU A 266 7.79 12.69 21.17
C LEU A 266 7.74 11.70 22.34
N ALA A 267 7.74 12.18 23.59
CA ALA A 267 7.59 11.31 24.75
C ALA A 267 6.25 10.56 24.73
N SER A 268 5.16 11.26 24.38
CA SER A 268 3.82 10.66 24.34
C SER A 268 3.72 9.55 23.29
N VAL A 269 4.27 9.74 22.08
CA VAL A 269 4.24 8.71 21.04
C VAL A 269 5.15 7.54 21.41
N ILE A 270 6.34 7.77 21.99
CA ILE A 270 7.21 6.69 22.49
C ILE A 270 6.47 5.83 23.53
N ASN A 271 5.78 6.46 24.47
CA ASN A 271 5.02 5.73 25.50
C ASN A 271 3.87 4.92 24.87
N TYR A 272 3.21 5.47 23.86
CA TYR A 272 2.22 4.72 23.09
C TYR A 272 2.84 3.49 22.39
N LEU A 273 4.02 3.66 21.76
CA LEU A 273 4.75 2.55 21.11
C LEU A 273 5.10 1.46 22.11
N ARG A 274 5.70 1.82 23.26
CA ARG A 274 6.08 0.85 24.29
C ARG A 274 4.88 0.13 24.86
N LYS A 275 3.80 0.85 25.19
CA LYS A 275 2.58 0.25 25.72
C LYS A 275 1.96 -0.79 24.77
N ASN A 276 1.96 -0.53 23.46
CA ASN A 276 1.28 -1.38 22.49
C ASN A 276 2.17 -2.45 21.88
N PHE A 277 3.47 -2.19 21.74
CA PHE A 277 4.37 -3.02 20.92
C PHE A 277 5.59 -3.56 21.69
N ALA A 278 5.84 -3.08 22.90
CA ALA A 278 6.89 -3.57 23.80
C ALA A 278 6.46 -3.45 25.29
N PRO A 279 5.37 -4.13 25.69
CA PRO A 279 4.84 -3.99 27.04
C PRO A 279 5.88 -4.36 28.09
N GLY A 280 6.01 -3.54 29.13
CA GLY A 280 7.02 -3.66 30.19
C GLY A 280 8.26 -2.79 29.99
N ALA A 281 8.46 -2.20 28.82
CA ALA A 281 9.50 -1.19 28.63
C ALA A 281 9.19 0.09 29.43
N PRO A 282 10.22 0.79 29.97
CA PRO A 282 10.01 1.94 30.84
C PRO A 282 9.33 3.11 30.11
N GLU A 283 8.58 3.93 30.83
CA GLU A 283 8.05 5.17 30.26
C GLU A 283 9.17 6.20 30.00
N VAL A 284 8.92 7.09 29.06
CA VAL A 284 9.79 8.20 28.68
C VAL A 284 9.12 9.51 29.03
N THR A 285 9.90 10.41 29.63
CA THR A 285 9.47 11.75 30.02
C THR A 285 9.91 12.79 28.97
N PRO A 286 9.22 13.93 28.87
CA PRO A 286 9.66 15.04 28.00
C PRO A 286 11.08 15.52 28.35
N ALA A 287 11.46 15.50 29.64
CA ALA A 287 12.79 15.90 30.07
C ALA A 287 13.91 14.99 29.52
N GLN A 288 13.65 13.67 29.41
CA GLN A 288 14.60 12.75 28.78
C GLN A 288 14.75 13.03 27.28
N VAL A 289 13.65 13.38 26.59
CA VAL A 289 13.70 13.77 25.18
C VAL A 289 14.48 15.07 25.02
N ALA A 290 14.22 16.08 25.84
CA ALA A 290 14.94 17.35 25.85
C ALA A 290 16.45 17.14 26.09
N ALA A 291 16.80 16.27 27.04
CA ALA A 291 18.19 15.94 27.34
C ALA A 291 18.93 15.26 26.19
N GLN A 292 18.26 14.42 25.39
CA GLN A 292 18.85 13.86 24.17
C GLN A 292 18.94 14.90 23.05
N ARG A 293 17.91 15.74 22.91
CA ARG A 293 17.89 16.82 21.92
C ARG A 293 19.03 17.83 22.14
N ALA A 294 19.36 18.14 23.38
CA ALA A 294 20.46 19.05 23.72
C ALA A 294 21.86 18.51 23.35
N LYS A 295 21.98 17.22 22.99
CA LYS A 295 23.23 16.57 22.55
C LYS A 295 23.35 16.51 21.02
N LEU A 296 22.37 17.03 20.28
CA LEU A 296 22.37 17.13 18.83
C LEU A 296 23.19 18.32 18.36
#